data_AF-A0A2S6GCA3-F1
#
_entry.id   AF-A0A2S6GCA3-F1
#
_cell.length_a   1.000
_cell.length_b   1.000
_cell.length_c   1.000
_cell.angle_alpha   90.00
_cell.angle_beta   90.00
_cell.angle_gamma   90.00
#
_symmetry.space_group_name_H-M   'P 1'
#
loop_
_entity.id
_entity.type
_entity.pdbx_description
1 polymer ?
#
loop_
_entity_poly.entity_id
_entity_poly.type
_entity_poly.pdbx_seq_one_letter_code
_entity_poly.pdbx_strand_id
1 'polypeptide(L)'
;MQGNAFGVDFNPAANRLRIVGDTGQNLRHNIDDGTTVADPALNTPPATDATAGVTAAAYTNNDLDPDTATTLFDLNTATDQVVVQSPANSGQLAPTGGLGVDAGNAGLDIYSDLVDGKPRKQTAYAVFTPSGGISAFYTINLLTGAASKVGKFPDPLVVGDVSVALDTAG
;
A
#
# COMPACT_ATOMS: atom_id res chain seq x y z
N MET A 1 15.05 8.82 -6.85
CA MET A 1 13.69 8.29 -7.09
C MET A 1 13.17 8.90 -8.37
N GLN A 2 12.36 8.18 -9.14
CA GLN A 2 11.75 8.66 -10.39
C GLN A 2 10.24 8.71 -10.16
N GLY A 3 9.58 9.82 -10.54
CA GLY A 3 8.14 9.96 -10.34
C GLY A 3 7.71 11.14 -9.47
N ASN A 4 6.40 11.36 -9.38
CA ASN A 4 5.80 12.45 -8.60
C ASN A 4 5.05 11.96 -7.35
N ALA A 5 4.70 10.67 -7.29
CA ALA A 5 4.00 10.06 -6.17
C ALA A 5 4.63 8.72 -5.79
N PHE A 6 4.70 8.45 -4.49
CA PHE A 6 5.39 7.29 -3.92
C PHE A 6 4.60 6.72 -2.75
N GLY A 7 4.53 5.39 -2.70
CA GLY A 7 4.05 4.65 -1.54
C GLY A 7 5.23 4.08 -0.76
N VAL A 8 5.17 4.13 0.56
CA VAL A 8 6.20 3.56 1.44
C VAL A 8 5.51 2.79 2.54
N ASP A 9 5.97 1.56 2.79
CA ASP A 9 5.52 0.82 3.96
C ASP A 9 6.59 -0.12 4.51
N PHE A 10 6.47 -0.47 5.78
CA PHE A 10 7.40 -1.34 6.48
C PHE A 10 6.90 -2.79 6.52
N ASN A 11 7.75 -3.70 6.08
CA ASN A 11 7.59 -5.13 6.31
C ASN A 11 8.37 -5.52 7.58
N PRO A 12 7.69 -5.74 8.73
CA PRO A 12 8.37 -6.12 9.96
C PRO A 12 9.06 -7.47 9.88
N ALA A 13 8.44 -8.46 9.21
CA ALA A 13 9.02 -9.80 9.09
C ALA A 13 10.32 -9.82 8.28
N ALA A 14 10.44 -8.94 7.28
CA ALA A 14 11.64 -8.79 6.49
C ALA A 14 12.60 -7.70 7.01
N ASN A 15 12.20 -6.97 8.06
CA ASN A 15 12.86 -5.76 8.56
C ASN A 15 13.26 -4.77 7.45
N ARG A 16 12.33 -4.50 6.54
CA ARG A 16 12.59 -3.74 5.30
C ARG A 16 11.47 -2.78 4.98
N LEU A 17 11.83 -1.61 4.49
CA LEU A 17 10.89 -0.71 3.81
C LEU A 17 10.73 -1.14 2.36
N ARG A 18 9.50 -1.10 1.86
CA ARG A 18 9.16 -1.10 0.44
C ARG A 18 8.91 0.34 0.00
N ILE A 19 9.43 0.72 -1.15
CA ILE A 19 9.13 2.00 -1.80
C ILE A 19 8.66 1.70 -3.22
N VAL A 20 7.44 2.11 -3.52
CA VAL A 20 6.84 2.05 -4.87
C VAL A 20 6.64 3.47 -5.42
N GLY A 21 6.54 3.62 -6.73
CA GLY A 21 6.29 4.94 -7.33
C GLY A 21 5.52 4.88 -8.65
N ASP A 22 4.91 6.02 -8.99
CA ASP A 22 4.00 6.20 -10.13
C ASP A 22 4.62 5.89 -11.51
N THR A 23 5.95 5.83 -11.62
CA THR A 23 6.65 5.40 -12.85
C THR A 23 7.06 3.91 -12.83
N GLY A 24 6.49 3.10 -11.94
CA GLY A 24 6.80 1.67 -11.80
C GLY A 24 8.06 1.39 -10.97
N GLN A 25 8.50 2.33 -10.13
CA GLN A 25 9.63 2.13 -9.22
C GLN A 25 9.28 1.07 -8.17
N ASN A 26 10.23 0.19 -7.85
CA ASN A 26 10.11 -0.84 -6.84
C ASN A 26 11.45 -1.00 -6.11
N LEU A 27 11.56 -0.42 -4.91
CA LEU A 27 12.79 -0.47 -4.11
C LEU A 27 12.52 -1.15 -2.78
N ARG A 28 13.56 -1.77 -2.22
CA ARG A 28 13.56 -2.23 -0.83
C ARG A 28 14.77 -1.70 -0.09
N HIS A 29 14.53 -1.14 1.08
CA HIS A 29 15.58 -0.64 1.96
C HIS A 29 15.67 -1.52 3.21
N ASN A 30 16.88 -1.99 3.51
CA ASN A 30 17.16 -2.81 4.68
C ASN A 30 17.49 -1.91 5.88
N ILE A 31 16.73 -2.07 6.96
CA ILE A 31 16.93 -1.26 8.18
C ILE A 31 18.22 -1.67 8.90
N ASP A 32 18.61 -2.95 8.83
CA ASP A 32 19.76 -3.47 9.59
C ASP A 32 21.10 -2.90 9.12
N ASP A 33 21.27 -2.76 7.80
CA ASP A 33 22.55 -2.38 7.19
C ASP A 33 22.46 -1.07 6.38
N GLY A 34 21.29 -0.45 6.31
CA GLY A 34 21.05 0.80 5.59
C GLY A 34 21.21 0.69 4.07
N THR A 35 21.21 -0.51 3.50
CA THR A 35 21.34 -0.71 2.06
C THR A 35 20.00 -0.60 1.33
N THR A 36 20.02 -0.05 0.12
CA THR A 36 18.84 0.00 -0.76
C THR A 36 19.10 -0.82 -2.01
N VAL A 37 18.14 -1.68 -2.36
CA VAL A 37 18.15 -2.45 -3.61
C VAL A 37 16.99 -2.02 -4.49
N ALA A 38 17.29 -1.79 -5.76
CA ALA A 38 16.27 -1.67 -6.80
C ALA A 38 15.90 -3.07 -7.29
N ASP A 39 14.66 -3.49 -7.03
CA ASP A 39 14.08 -4.71 -7.59
C ASP A 39 13.61 -4.45 -9.03
N PRO A 40 13.22 -5.48 -9.81
CA PRO A 40 12.56 -5.27 -11.09
C PRO A 40 11.37 -4.32 -10.96
N ALA A 41 11.18 -3.50 -12.01
CA ALA A 41 10.09 -2.53 -12.07
C ALA A 41 8.74 -3.22 -11.87
N LEU A 42 7.78 -2.46 -11.31
CA LEU A 42 6.41 -2.93 -11.18
C LEU A 42 5.86 -3.30 -12.55
N ASN A 43 5.17 -4.43 -12.61
CA ASN A 43 4.74 -5.05 -13.85
C ASN A 43 3.41 -5.75 -13.62
N THR A 44 2.44 -5.55 -14.51
CA THR A 44 1.16 -6.25 -14.50
C THR A 44 1.12 -7.19 -15.69
N PRO A 45 1.45 -8.48 -15.53
CA PRO A 45 1.41 -9.43 -16.64
C PRO A 45 0.02 -9.49 -17.29
N PRO A 46 -0.06 -9.73 -18.62
CA PRO A 46 1.04 -10.07 -19.53
C PRO A 46 1.75 -8.85 -20.15
N ALA A 47 1.51 -7.63 -19.65
CA ALA A 47 2.19 -6.45 -20.17
C ALA A 47 3.72 -6.58 -20.00
N THR A 48 4.48 -6.07 -20.96
CA THR A 48 5.94 -6.09 -20.93
C THR A 48 6.55 -4.81 -20.38
N ASP A 49 5.80 -3.71 -20.46
CA ASP A 49 6.21 -2.42 -19.94
C ASP A 49 5.98 -2.34 -18.43
N ALA A 50 6.67 -1.40 -17.78
CA ALA A 50 6.45 -1.13 -16.37
C ALA A 50 5.04 -0.58 -16.14
N THR A 51 4.38 -1.06 -15.08
CA THR A 51 3.09 -0.54 -14.63
C THR A 51 3.31 0.83 -14.01
N ALA A 52 2.69 1.84 -14.62
CA ALA A 52 2.60 3.19 -14.07
C ALA A 52 1.38 3.35 -13.16
N GLY A 53 1.39 4.40 -12.34
CA GLY A 53 0.25 4.82 -11.51
C GLY A 53 0.12 4.13 -10.16
N VAL A 54 1.11 3.32 -9.74
CA VAL A 54 1.11 2.74 -8.39
C VAL A 54 1.68 3.76 -7.40
N THR A 55 0.86 4.23 -6.46
CA THR A 55 1.23 5.38 -5.60
C THR A 55 1.11 5.12 -4.11
N ALA A 56 0.53 4.00 -3.69
CA ALA A 56 0.44 3.61 -2.28
C ALA A 56 0.71 2.12 -2.16
N ALA A 57 1.28 1.70 -1.03
CA ALA A 57 1.60 0.30 -0.74
C ALA A 57 1.44 0.06 0.76
N ALA A 58 1.02 -1.13 1.15
CA ALA A 58 0.95 -1.55 2.54
C ALA A 58 1.06 -3.08 2.68
N TYR A 59 1.77 -3.54 3.70
CA TYR A 59 1.89 -4.93 4.07
C TYR A 59 0.79 -5.35 5.04
N THR A 60 0.20 -6.51 4.79
CA THR A 60 -0.61 -7.22 5.77
C THR A 60 0.28 -7.74 6.91
N ASN A 61 -0.33 -8.02 8.06
CA ASN A 61 0.32 -8.60 9.23
C ASN A 61 1.49 -7.74 9.70
N ASN A 62 1.23 -6.43 9.77
CA ASN A 62 2.14 -5.50 10.43
C ASN A 62 2.08 -5.79 11.94
N ASP A 63 2.88 -6.76 12.39
CA ASP A 63 3.11 -7.16 13.78
C ASP A 63 4.62 -7.29 14.03
N LEU A 64 5.04 -7.56 15.26
CA LEU A 64 6.47 -7.65 15.61
C LEU A 64 7.03 -9.09 15.51
N ASP A 65 6.26 -10.05 15.00
CA ASP A 65 6.66 -11.45 14.87
C ASP A 65 7.27 -11.71 13.49
N PRO A 66 8.59 -11.98 13.40
CA PRO A 66 9.25 -12.20 12.12
C PRO A 66 8.81 -13.49 11.40
N ASP A 67 8.13 -14.41 12.10
CA ASP A 67 7.60 -15.63 11.51
C ASP A 67 6.23 -15.44 10.85
N THR A 68 5.59 -14.27 11.04
CA THR A 68 4.31 -13.96 10.40
C THR A 68 4.51 -13.54 8.93
N ALA A 69 4.01 -14.35 8.00
CA ALA A 69 4.08 -14.02 6.58
C ALA A 69 3.27 -12.77 6.24
N THR A 70 3.89 -11.82 5.54
CA THR A 70 3.24 -10.59 5.05
C THR A 70 2.87 -10.71 3.56
N THR A 71 1.77 -10.09 3.15
CA THR A 71 1.38 -9.88 1.75
C THR A 71 1.37 -8.39 1.46
N LEU A 72 1.94 -7.98 0.32
CA LEU A 72 1.97 -6.58 -0.10
C LEU A 72 0.76 -6.28 -0.99
N PHE A 73 0.02 -5.23 -0.64
CA PHE A 73 -1.02 -4.65 -1.48
C PHE A 73 -0.66 -3.24 -1.86
N ASP A 74 -0.94 -2.87 -3.10
CA ASP A 74 -0.74 -1.53 -3.60
C ASP A 74 -2.04 -0.94 -4.15
N LEU A 75 -2.02 0.38 -4.33
CA LEU A 75 -3.05 1.12 -5.04
C LEU A 75 -2.50 1.65 -6.36
N ASN A 76 -3.11 1.20 -7.46
CA ASN A 76 -2.91 1.82 -8.75
C ASN A 76 -3.98 2.91 -8.94
N THR A 77 -3.58 4.16 -8.76
CA THR A 77 -4.46 5.34 -8.86
C THR A 77 -4.68 5.78 -10.30
N ALA A 78 -3.88 5.29 -11.26
CA ALA A 78 -4.16 5.51 -12.68
C ALA A 78 -5.30 4.60 -13.20
N THR A 79 -5.48 3.42 -12.59
CA THR A 79 -6.55 2.47 -12.94
C THR A 79 -7.65 2.36 -11.88
N ASP A 80 -7.54 3.09 -10.77
CA ASP A 80 -8.40 3.02 -9.60
C ASP A 80 -8.61 1.57 -9.11
N GLN A 81 -7.51 0.87 -8.87
CA GLN A 81 -7.51 -0.54 -8.48
C GLN A 81 -6.65 -0.82 -7.25
N VAL A 82 -7.12 -1.79 -6.45
CA VAL A 82 -6.25 -2.52 -5.54
C VAL A 82 -5.53 -3.61 -6.34
N VAL A 83 -4.23 -3.74 -6.12
CA VAL A 83 -3.39 -4.77 -6.71
C VAL A 83 -2.62 -5.49 -5.61
N VAL A 84 -2.43 -6.80 -5.72
CA VAL A 84 -1.51 -7.54 -4.86
C VAL A 84 -0.14 -7.63 -5.55
N GLN A 85 0.93 -7.34 -4.84
CA GLN A 85 2.30 -7.44 -5.36
C GLN A 85 2.93 -8.77 -4.91
N SER A 86 2.88 -9.79 -5.77
CA SER A 86 3.32 -11.15 -5.43
C SER A 86 3.96 -11.86 -6.62
N PRO A 87 5.26 -12.26 -6.53
CA PRO A 87 6.20 -11.95 -5.44
C PRO A 87 6.61 -10.47 -5.43
N ALA A 88 6.69 -9.86 -4.25
CA ALA A 88 7.06 -8.44 -4.10
C ALA A 88 8.42 -8.10 -4.75
N ASN A 89 9.44 -8.93 -4.50
CA ASN A 89 10.79 -8.71 -5.05
C ASN A 89 10.89 -8.96 -6.56
N SER A 90 9.82 -9.46 -7.20
CA SER A 90 9.73 -9.60 -8.67
C SER A 90 8.91 -8.48 -9.32
N GLY A 91 8.32 -7.58 -8.53
CA GLY A 91 7.51 -6.47 -9.03
C GLY A 91 6.17 -6.87 -9.67
N GLN A 92 5.76 -8.14 -9.56
CA GLN A 92 4.56 -8.63 -10.23
C GLN A 92 3.30 -8.18 -9.50
N LEU A 93 2.39 -7.56 -10.25
CA LEU A 93 1.11 -7.06 -9.79
C LEU A 93 -0.03 -7.92 -10.33
N ALA A 94 -0.97 -8.27 -9.46
CA ALA A 94 -2.23 -8.89 -9.84
C ALA A 94 -3.41 -8.04 -9.29
N PRO A 95 -4.25 -7.46 -10.16
CA PRO A 95 -5.41 -6.71 -9.72
C PRO A 95 -6.40 -7.57 -8.93
N THR A 96 -6.88 -7.07 -7.80
CA THR A 96 -7.91 -7.73 -6.98
C THR A 96 -9.29 -7.13 -7.20
N GLY A 97 -9.37 -5.83 -7.54
CA GLY A 97 -10.60 -5.20 -8.00
C GLY A 97 -10.53 -3.67 -8.00
N GLY A 98 -11.60 -3.04 -8.47
CA GLY A 98 -11.69 -1.59 -8.59
C GLY A 98 -12.11 -0.92 -7.28
N LEU A 99 -11.58 0.28 -7.03
CA LEU A 99 -11.89 1.12 -5.87
C LEU A 99 -13.35 1.63 -5.91
N GLY A 100 -13.89 1.85 -7.11
CA GLY A 100 -15.22 2.43 -7.31
C GLY A 100 -15.28 3.94 -7.05
N VAL A 101 -14.12 4.56 -6.79
CA VAL A 101 -13.91 6.00 -6.62
C VAL A 101 -12.60 6.36 -7.33
N ASP A 102 -12.51 7.60 -7.82
CA ASP A 102 -11.26 8.16 -8.33
C ASP A 102 -10.36 8.51 -7.15
N ALA A 103 -9.22 7.86 -7.04
CA ALA A 103 -8.30 8.03 -5.92
C ALA A 103 -7.48 9.32 -6.03
N GLY A 104 -7.09 9.74 -7.24
CA GLY A 104 -6.08 10.78 -7.47
C GLY A 104 -4.75 10.46 -6.79
N ASN A 105 -4.43 11.13 -5.68
CA ASN A 105 -3.32 10.75 -4.80
C ASN A 105 -3.82 9.84 -3.66
N ALA A 106 -3.03 8.84 -3.27
CA ALA A 106 -3.44 7.86 -2.29
C ALA A 106 -2.37 7.55 -1.25
N GLY A 107 -2.82 7.38 -0.01
CA GLY A 107 -2.10 6.70 1.07
C GLY A 107 -2.83 5.42 1.45
N LEU A 108 -2.09 4.40 1.90
CA LEU A 108 -2.64 3.10 2.30
C LEU A 108 -1.89 2.59 3.53
N ASP A 109 -2.64 2.06 4.49
CA ASP A 109 -2.08 1.27 5.59
C ASP A 109 -3.02 0.11 5.94
N ILE A 110 -2.47 -1.00 6.44
CA ILE A 110 -3.20 -2.20 6.82
C ILE A 110 -2.99 -2.48 8.30
N TYR A 111 -4.03 -2.21 9.08
CA TYR A 111 -4.06 -2.56 10.49
C TYR A 111 -4.34 -4.05 10.67
N SER A 112 -3.57 -4.70 11.54
CA SER A 112 -3.79 -6.09 11.97
C SER A 112 -4.23 -6.12 13.42
N ASP A 113 -5.40 -6.69 13.66
CA ASP A 113 -5.95 -6.97 15.00
C ASP A 113 -5.34 -8.27 15.52
N LEU A 114 -4.68 -8.20 16.67
CA LEU A 114 -3.93 -9.32 17.24
C LEU A 114 -4.70 -9.96 18.40
N VAL A 115 -4.70 -11.29 18.43
CA VAL A 115 -5.15 -12.07 19.60
C VAL A 115 -4.09 -13.10 19.93
N ASP A 116 -3.56 -13.04 21.16
CA ASP A 116 -2.42 -13.83 21.62
C ASP A 116 -1.17 -13.64 20.74
N GLY A 117 -0.93 -12.40 20.30
CA GLY A 117 0.20 -12.03 19.43
C GLY A 117 0.07 -12.49 17.97
N LYS A 118 -1.11 -12.97 17.54
CA LYS A 118 -1.34 -13.46 16.17
C LYS A 118 -2.42 -12.67 15.47
N PRO A 119 -2.24 -12.31 14.18
CA PRO A 119 -3.24 -11.59 13.41
C PRO A 119 -4.51 -12.42 13.23
N ARG A 120 -5.65 -11.84 13.62
CA ARG A 120 -7.00 -12.43 13.45
C ARG A 120 -7.82 -11.74 12.38
N LYS A 121 -7.65 -10.42 12.25
CA LYS A 121 -8.42 -9.60 11.32
C LYS A 121 -7.53 -8.51 10.76
N GLN A 122 -7.77 -8.16 9.50
CA GLN A 122 -7.07 -7.09 8.82
C GLN A 122 -8.07 -6.05 8.36
N THR A 123 -7.73 -4.79 8.56
CA THR A 123 -8.53 -3.66 8.08
C THR A 123 -7.60 -2.73 7.32
N ALA A 124 -7.83 -2.62 6.01
CA ALA A 124 -7.11 -1.67 5.17
C ALA A 124 -7.79 -0.30 5.24
N TYR A 125 -6.98 0.71 5.48
CA TYR A 125 -7.37 2.11 5.52
C TYR A 125 -6.67 2.85 4.40
N ALA A 126 -7.40 3.77 3.76
CA ALA A 126 -6.84 4.58 2.70
C ALA A 126 -7.28 6.03 2.83
N VAL A 127 -6.42 6.92 2.37
CA VAL A 127 -6.76 8.32 2.11
C VAL A 127 -6.71 8.52 0.62
N PHE A 128 -7.77 9.09 0.05
CA PHE A 128 -7.80 9.50 -1.36
C PHE A 128 -7.94 11.00 -1.47
N THR A 129 -7.15 11.60 -2.35
CA THR A 129 -7.19 13.01 -2.69
C THR A 129 -7.33 13.14 -4.21
N PRO A 130 -8.58 13.19 -4.71
CA PRO A 130 -8.85 13.44 -6.13
C PRO A 130 -8.26 14.79 -6.55
N SER A 131 -7.92 14.94 -7.83
CA SER A 131 -7.37 16.19 -8.36
C SER A 131 -8.36 17.36 -8.16
N GLY A 132 -7.93 18.40 -7.43
CA GLY A 132 -8.79 19.54 -7.06
C GLY A 132 -9.94 19.20 -6.11
N GLY A 133 -9.95 18.00 -5.53
CA GLY A 133 -10.94 17.50 -4.60
C GLY A 133 -10.51 17.60 -3.13
N ILE A 134 -11.43 17.24 -2.24
CA ILE A 134 -11.20 17.20 -0.79
C ILE A 134 -10.73 15.78 -0.41
N SER A 135 -9.64 15.69 0.37
CA SER A 135 -9.17 14.41 0.89
C SER A 135 -10.27 13.70 1.70
N ALA A 136 -10.39 12.39 1.51
CA ALA A 136 -11.35 11.57 2.23
C ALA A 136 -10.72 10.28 2.73
N PHE A 137 -11.23 9.80 3.86
CA PHE A 137 -10.78 8.58 4.53
C PHE A 137 -11.71 7.41 4.22
N TYR A 138 -11.14 6.25 3.93
CA TYR A 138 -11.83 5.05 3.47
C TYR A 138 -11.34 3.81 4.21
N THR A 139 -12.22 2.82 4.33
CA THR A 139 -11.82 1.42 4.50
C THR A 139 -11.84 0.73 3.14
N ILE A 140 -10.89 -0.16 2.88
CA ILE A 140 -10.77 -0.87 1.61
C ILE A 140 -10.94 -2.38 1.83
N ASN A 141 -11.72 -3.02 0.96
CA ASN A 141 -11.69 -4.48 0.84
C ASN A 141 -10.55 -4.88 -0.11
N LEU A 142 -9.46 -5.41 0.45
CA LEU A 142 -8.24 -5.75 -0.31
C LEU A 142 -8.46 -6.80 -1.41
N LEU A 143 -9.47 -7.68 -1.27
CA LEU A 143 -9.73 -8.78 -2.20
C LEU A 143 -10.71 -8.42 -3.31
N THR A 144 -11.55 -7.41 -3.11
CA THR A 144 -12.52 -6.95 -4.12
C THR A 144 -12.24 -5.56 -4.64
N GLY A 145 -11.30 -4.84 -4.03
CA GLY A 145 -11.01 -3.44 -4.29
C GLY A 145 -11.99 -2.44 -3.68
N ALA A 146 -13.17 -2.88 -3.22
CA ALA A 146 -14.25 -1.96 -2.88
C ALA A 146 -13.87 -0.97 -1.77
N ALA A 147 -13.93 0.33 -2.08
CA ALA A 147 -13.72 1.41 -1.12
C ALA A 147 -15.02 1.83 -0.45
N SER A 148 -15.00 1.95 0.88
CA SER A 148 -16.12 2.45 1.69
C SER A 148 -15.71 3.71 2.43
N LYS A 149 -16.38 4.83 2.13
CA LYS A 149 -16.05 6.13 2.71
C LYS A 149 -16.40 6.18 4.20
N VAL A 150 -15.42 6.52 5.02
CA VAL A 150 -15.59 6.75 6.47
C VAL A 150 -15.87 8.23 6.75
N GLY A 151 -15.13 9.12 6.09
CA GLY A 151 -15.23 10.57 6.36
C GLY A 151 -14.49 11.43 5.33
N LYS A 152 -14.53 12.74 5.53
CA LYS A 152 -13.75 13.72 4.76
C LYS A 152 -12.92 14.57 5.71
N PHE A 153 -11.76 15.00 5.24
CA PHE A 153 -10.94 15.99 5.95
C PHE A 153 -11.50 17.40 5.71
N PRO A 154 -11.16 18.38 6.58
CA PRO A 154 -11.50 19.78 6.33
C PRO A 154 -10.82 20.32 5.07
N ASP A 155 -11.52 21.12 4.28
CA ASP A 155 -10.93 21.88 3.17
C ASP A 155 -10.16 23.09 3.73
N PRO A 156 -8.90 23.38 3.33
CA PRO A 156 -8.11 22.80 2.22
C PRO A 156 -7.02 21.81 2.63
N LEU A 157 -7.23 21.02 3.68
CA LEU A 157 -6.25 20.02 4.10
C LEU A 157 -6.14 18.91 3.07
N VAL A 158 -4.96 18.81 2.46
CA VAL A 158 -4.55 17.70 1.60
C VAL A 158 -3.79 16.70 2.44
N VAL A 159 -4.26 15.45 2.45
CA VAL A 159 -3.64 14.34 3.14
C VAL A 159 -3.10 13.36 2.10
N GLY A 160 -1.78 13.14 2.11
CA GLY A 160 -1.09 12.25 1.17
C GLY A 160 -0.88 10.84 1.70
N ASP A 161 -0.93 10.65 3.02
CA ASP A 161 -0.62 9.35 3.63
C ASP A 161 -1.38 9.14 4.95
N VAL A 162 -1.49 7.88 5.38
CA VAL A 162 -2.04 7.49 6.67
C VAL A 162 -1.19 6.38 7.29
N SER A 163 -1.03 6.41 8.61
CA SER A 163 -0.55 5.27 9.36
C SER A 163 -1.43 5.03 10.58
N VAL A 164 -1.59 3.76 10.92
CA VAL A 164 -2.37 3.25 12.04
C VAL A 164 -1.41 2.54 12.96
N ALA A 165 -1.49 2.87 14.26
CA ALA A 165 -0.61 2.26 15.25
C ALA A 165 -0.80 0.74 15.30
N LEU A 166 0.28 0.02 15.58
CA LEU A 166 0.26 -1.41 15.81
C LEU A 166 -0.68 -1.75 16.97
N ASP A 167 -1.31 -2.91 16.89
CA ASP A 167 -2.03 -3.46 18.03
C ASP A 167 -1.02 -3.86 19.11
N THR A 168 -1.10 -3.23 20.28
CA THR A 168 -0.24 -3.53 21.43
C THR A 168 -0.92 -4.41 22.46
N ALA A 169 -2.18 -4.79 22.27
CA ALA A 169 -2.94 -5.60 23.20
C ALA A 169 -2.74 -7.10 22.92
N GLY A 170 -1.68 -7.67 23.50
CA GLY A 170 -1.50 -9.12 23.64
C GLY A 170 -1.82 -9.56 25.07
#